data_AF-A0AA87NPZ0-F1
#
_entry.id   AF-A0AA87NPZ0-F1
#
_cell.length_a   1.000
_cell.length_b   1.000
_cell.length_c   1.000
_cell.angle_alpha   90.00
_cell.angle_beta   90.00
_cell.angle_gamma   90.00
#
_symmetry.space_group_name_H-M   'P 1'
#
loop_
_entity.id
_entity.type
_entity.pdbx_description
1 polymer ?
#
loop_
_entity_poly.entity_id
_entity_poly.type
_entity_poly.pdbx_seq_one_letter_code
_entity_poly.pdbx_strand_id
1 'polypeptide(L)'
;MYEELEKTLDTYVRPLLRTHGGDMQVVDFTDGVVKFKLHGHCAGCPAADFTTENLIQSELMEHMPEVKRAVLIHEVSQSLLDEARSILKQRHGG
;
A
#
# COMPACT_ATOMS: atom_id res chain seq x y z
N MET A 1 -8.40 -9.04 -16.15
CA MET A 1 -7.89 -9.16 -14.77
C MET A 1 -7.21 -7.87 -14.32
N TYR A 2 -6.02 -7.48 -14.80
CA TYR A 2 -5.42 -6.18 -14.41
C TYR A 2 -6.27 -4.96 -14.78
N GLU A 3 -6.90 -4.97 -15.96
CA GLU A 3 -7.77 -3.87 -16.40
C GLU A 3 -9.04 -3.73 -15.53
N GLU A 4 -9.55 -4.84 -15.01
CA GLU A 4 -10.72 -4.87 -14.13
C GLU A 4 -10.37 -4.37 -12.74
N LEU A 5 -9.21 -4.79 -12.22
CA LEU A 5 -8.63 -4.26 -11.00
C LEU A 5 -8.46 -2.74 -11.05
N GLU A 6 -7.83 -2.22 -12.10
CA GLU A 6 -7.65 -0.77 -12.27
C GLU A 6 -8.99 -0.03 -12.39
N LYS A 7 -9.98 -0.58 -13.12
CA LYS A 7 -11.32 0.04 -13.22
C LYS A 7 -12.03 0.10 -11.86
N THR A 8 -12.00 -0.98 -11.09
CA THR A 8 -12.58 -1.03 -9.75
C THR A 8 -11.90 -0.01 -8.83
N LEU A 9 -10.56 0.05 -8.86
CA LEU A 9 -9.81 1.02 -8.08
C LEU A 9 -10.13 2.46 -8.47
N ASP A 10 -10.20 2.77 -9.76
CA ASP A 10 -10.52 4.11 -10.27
C ASP A 10 -11.96 4.55 -9.93
N THR A 11 -12.88 3.60 -9.87
CA THR A 11 -14.32 3.88 -9.64
C THR A 11 -14.65 4.02 -8.16
N TYR A 12 -14.12 3.14 -7.31
CA TYR A 12 -14.57 3.01 -5.92
C TYR A 12 -13.52 3.46 -4.90
N VAL A 13 -12.22 3.24 -5.19
CA VAL A 13 -11.16 3.42 -4.19
C VAL A 13 -10.43 4.75 -4.32
N ARG A 14 -9.86 5.06 -5.50
CA ARG A 14 -9.08 6.28 -5.72
C ARG A 14 -9.86 7.58 -5.43
N PRO A 15 -11.18 7.70 -5.72
CA PRO A 15 -11.93 8.90 -5.36
C PRO A 15 -11.95 9.16 -3.84
N LEU A 16 -12.09 8.09 -3.04
CA LEU A 16 -12.06 8.18 -1.58
C LEU A 16 -10.67 8.56 -1.08
N LEU A 17 -9.61 7.92 -1.60
CA LEU A 17 -8.24 8.25 -1.23
C LEU A 17 -7.88 9.71 -1.56
N ARG A 18 -8.32 10.20 -2.72
CA ARG A 18 -8.06 11.58 -3.17
C ARG A 18 -8.75 12.63 -2.30
N THR A 19 -9.88 12.30 -1.69
CA THR A 19 -10.56 13.17 -0.71
C THR A 19 -9.69 13.38 0.54
N HIS A 20 -8.84 12.40 0.87
CA HIS A 20 -7.86 12.49 1.96
C HIS A 20 -6.46 12.94 1.50
N GLY A 21 -6.31 13.38 0.25
CA GLY A 21 -5.02 13.82 -0.30
C GLY A 21 -4.02 12.67 -0.53
N GLY A 22 -4.51 11.44 -0.69
CA GLY A 22 -3.72 10.27 -1.04
C GLY A 22 -4.06 9.69 -2.42
N ASP A 23 -3.28 8.70 -2.83
CA ASP A 23 -3.57 7.81 -3.97
C ASP A 23 -2.93 6.44 -3.70
N MET A 24 -3.07 5.49 -4.62
CA MET A 24 -2.46 4.18 -4.52
C MET A 24 -1.93 3.66 -5.85
N GLN A 25 -1.04 2.68 -5.78
CA GLN A 25 -0.53 1.94 -6.92
C GLN A 25 -0.51 0.45 -6.63
N VAL A 26 -1.01 -0.35 -7.57
CA VAL A 26 -0.87 -1.81 -7.52
C VAL A 26 0.56 -2.20 -7.90
N VAL A 27 1.16 -3.08 -7.10
CA VAL A 27 2.51 -3.59 -7.29
C VAL A 27 2.47 -4.99 -7.88
N ASP A 28 1.55 -5.83 -7.41
CA ASP A 28 1.45 -7.24 -7.77
C ASP A 28 0.02 -7.74 -7.52
N PHE A 29 -0.45 -8.65 -8.35
CA PHE A 29 -1.69 -9.38 -8.11
C PHE A 29 -1.48 -10.86 -8.44
N THR A 30 -1.30 -11.67 -7.39
CA THR A 30 -0.98 -13.09 -7.53
C THR A 30 -1.79 -13.89 -6.50
N ASP A 31 -2.37 -15.03 -6.92
CA ASP A 31 -3.14 -15.96 -6.07
C ASP A 31 -4.32 -15.34 -5.30
N GLY A 32 -4.92 -14.28 -5.84
CA GLY A 32 -5.99 -13.53 -5.17
C GLY A 32 -5.48 -12.52 -4.14
N VAL A 33 -4.17 -12.26 -4.08
CA VAL A 33 -3.56 -11.28 -3.18
C VAL A 33 -3.08 -10.07 -3.98
N VAL A 34 -3.69 -8.91 -3.73
CA VAL A 34 -3.28 -7.62 -4.31
C VAL A 34 -2.27 -6.96 -3.37
N LYS A 35 -1.06 -6.72 -3.84
CA LYS A 35 -0.07 -5.89 -3.13
C LYS A 35 -0.12 -4.48 -3.69
N PHE A 36 -0.18 -3.47 -2.82
CA PHE A 36 -0.26 -2.08 -3.24
C PHE A 36 0.57 -1.15 -2.36
N LYS A 37 0.86 0.03 -2.89
CA LYS A 37 1.52 1.13 -2.18
C LYS A 37 0.58 2.32 -2.09
N LEU A 38 0.53 2.95 -0.92
CA LEU A 38 -0.10 4.25 -0.76
C LEU A 38 0.88 5.37 -1.15
N HIS A 39 0.32 6.44 -1.69
CA HIS A 39 1.01 7.65 -2.08
C HIS A 39 0.34 8.88 -1.42
N GLY A 40 1.07 9.99 -1.35
CA GLY A 40 0.57 11.24 -0.79
C GLY A 40 0.45 11.20 0.72
N HIS A 41 -0.52 11.93 1.29
CA HIS A 41 -0.69 12.06 2.74
C HIS A 41 -1.00 10.72 3.44
N CYS A 42 -1.52 9.74 2.69
CA CYS A 42 -1.84 8.42 3.20
C CYS A 42 -0.61 7.50 3.35
N ALA A 43 0.55 7.81 2.76
CA ALA A 43 1.69 6.90 2.70
C ALA A 43 2.51 6.77 4.00
N GLY A 44 2.23 7.60 5.01
CA GLY A 44 3.06 7.68 6.22
C GLY A 44 2.27 7.98 7.49
N CYS A 45 0.97 7.72 7.51
CA CYS A 45 0.12 7.90 8.69
C CYS A 45 -0.20 6.52 9.29
N PRO A 46 0.46 6.11 10.39
CA PRO A 46 0.27 4.78 10.98
C PRO A 46 -1.17 4.49 11.40
N ALA A 47 -1.94 5.55 11.72
CA ALA A 47 -3.36 5.44 12.05
C ALA A 47 -4.25 5.26 10.81
N ALA A 48 -3.82 5.78 9.66
CA ALA A 48 -4.54 5.64 8.40
C ALA A 48 -4.25 4.30 7.73
N ASP A 49 -3.05 3.74 7.86
CA ASP A 49 -2.63 2.51 7.18
C ASP A 49 -3.66 1.38 7.33
N PHE A 50 -4.02 1.04 8.57
CA PHE A 50 -5.00 -0.03 8.84
C PHE A 50 -6.40 0.30 8.32
N THR A 51 -6.85 1.54 8.51
CA THR A 51 -8.21 1.95 8.10
C THR A 51 -8.34 1.97 6.59
N THR A 52 -7.34 2.51 5.90
CA THR A 52 -7.27 2.59 4.45
C THR A 52 -7.08 1.22 3.81
N GLU A 53 -6.24 0.35 4.38
CA GLU A 53 -6.08 -1.03 3.91
C GLU A 53 -7.40 -1.82 3.99
N ASN A 54 -8.14 -1.70 5.10
CA ASN A 54 -9.44 -2.35 5.24
C ASN A 54 -10.50 -1.81 4.26
N LEU A 55 -10.50 -0.50 4.01
CA LEU A 55 -11.38 0.12 3.01
C LEU A 55 -11.08 -0.47 1.62
N ILE A 56 -9.81 -0.44 1.20
CA ILE A 56 -9.38 -0.97 -0.10
C ILE A 56 -9.71 -2.45 -0.22
N GLN A 57 -9.45 -3.24 0.82
CA GLN A 57 -9.79 -4.65 0.82
C GLN A 57 -11.28 -4.89 0.67
N SER A 58 -12.12 -4.15 1.40
CA SER A 58 -13.58 -4.33 1.37
C SER A 58 -14.15 -4.02 -0.01
N GLU A 59 -13.78 -2.87 -0.59
CA GLU A 59 -14.22 -2.45 -1.93
C GLU A 59 -13.76 -3.43 -3.01
N LEU A 60 -12.51 -3.92 -2.93
CA LEU A 60 -12.01 -4.91 -3.88
C LEU A 60 -12.73 -6.25 -3.75
N MET A 61 -13.01 -6.73 -2.54
CA MET A 61 -13.72 -8.00 -2.34
C MET A 61 -15.20 -7.92 -2.73
N GLU A 62 -15.82 -6.75 -2.60
CA GLU A 62 -17.21 -6.51 -3.00
C GLU A 62 -17.38 -6.53 -4.53
N HIS A 63 -16.44 -5.91 -5.25
CA HIS A 63 -16.52 -5.77 -6.70
C HIS A 63 -15.74 -6.83 -7.48
N MET A 64 -14.77 -7.51 -6.85
CA MET A 64 -13.92 -8.54 -7.45
C MET A 64 -13.77 -9.75 -6.51
N PRO A 65 -14.71 -10.71 -6.54
CA PRO A 65 -14.73 -11.87 -5.64
C PRO A 65 -13.48 -12.75 -5.71
N GLU A 66 -12.67 -12.65 -6.77
CA GLU A 66 -11.38 -13.31 -6.91
C GLU A 66 -10.28 -12.72 -6.00
N VAL A 67 -10.45 -11.49 -5.52
CA VAL A 67 -9.57 -10.87 -4.54
C VAL A 67 -9.89 -11.48 -3.17
N LYS A 68 -8.89 -12.12 -2.57
CA LYS A 68 -8.96 -12.71 -1.23
C LYS A 68 -8.38 -11.79 -0.17
N ARG A 69 -7.43 -10.94 -0.55
CA ARG A 69 -6.69 -10.07 0.37
C ARG A 69 -6.02 -8.91 -0.37
N ALA A 70 -6.05 -7.74 0.24
CA ALA A 70 -5.21 -6.61 -0.16
C ALA A 70 -4.12 -6.41 0.91
N VAL A 71 -2.89 -6.09 0.49
CA VAL A 71 -1.75 -5.90 1.40
C VAL A 71 -1.02 -4.61 1.07
N LEU A 72 -0.94 -3.71 2.05
CA LEU A 72 -0.09 -2.53 1.97
C LEU A 72 1.38 -2.95 2.10
N ILE A 73 2.21 -2.54 1.14
CA ILE A 73 3.66 -2.70 1.24
C ILE A 73 4.33 -1.35 1.49
N HIS A 74 5.09 -1.26 2.58
CA HIS A 74 6.01 -0.16 2.83
C HIS A 74 7.37 -0.57 2.29
N GLU A 75 7.79 0.00 1.16
CA GLU A 75 9.17 -0.20 0.70
C GLU A 75 10.09 0.80 1.39
N VAL A 76 11.14 0.26 2.01
CA VAL A 76 12.31 1.03 2.41
C VAL A 76 13.39 0.72 1.38
N SER A 77 14.01 1.76 0.79
CA SER A 77 15.09 1.51 -0.15
C SER A 77 16.25 0.79 0.54
N GLN A 78 16.91 -0.12 -0.18
CA GLN A 78 18.08 -0.82 0.37
C GLN A 78 19.18 0.16 0.79
N SER A 79 19.33 1.28 0.07
CA SER A 79 20.27 2.34 0.44
C SER A 79 19.97 2.92 1.83
N LEU A 80 18.69 3.19 2.15
CA LEU A 80 18.29 3.72 3.45
C LEU A 80 18.50 2.68 4.57
N LEU A 81 18.25 1.40 4.29
CA LEU A 81 18.53 0.32 5.23
C LEU A 81 20.03 0.17 5.49
N ASP A 82 20.86 0.28 4.45
CA ASP A 82 22.31 0.21 4.54
C ASP A 82 22.89 1.41 5.31
N GLU A 83 22.37 2.61 5.06
CA GLU A 83 22.70 3.83 5.82
C GLU A 83 22.34 3.68 7.31
N ALA A 84 21.13 3.23 7.62
CA ALA A 84 20.69 2.99 9.00
C ALA A 84 21.58 1.94 9.70
N ARG A 85 21.94 0.85 9.02
CA ARG A 85 22.86 -0.18 9.54
C ARG A 85 24.26 0.39 9.81
N SER A 86 24.76 1.29 8.95
CA SER A 86 26.05 1.94 9.14
C SER A 86 26.05 2.82 10.40
N ILE A 87 25.01 3.63 10.59
CA ILE A 87 24.84 4.49 11.77
C ILE A 87 24.79 3.66 13.07
N LEU A 88 24.03 2.56 13.07
CA LEU A 88 23.92 1.69 14.25
C LEU A 88 25.27 1.04 14.62
N LYS A 89 26.08 0.65 13.63
CA LYS A 89 27.43 0.10 13.87
C LYS A 89 28.39 1.14 14.47
N GLN A 90 28.25 2.41 14.11
CA GLN A 90 29.10 3.48 14.65
C GLN A 90 28.81 3.80 16.13
N ARG A 91 27.60 3.54 16.63
CA ARG A 91 27.17 3.87 18.00
C ARG A 91 27.57 2.86 19.08
N HIS A 92 28.03 1.66 18.72
CA HIS A 92 28.44 0.60 19.66
C HIS A 92 29.96 0.36 19.68
N GLY A 93 30.75 1.26 19.10
CA GLY A 93 32.22 1.16 19.03
C GLY A 93 32.95 2.20 19.88
N GLY A 94 32.55 2.35 21.16
CA GLY A 94 33.22 3.21 22.14
C GLY A 94 33.21 2.57 23.52
#